data_AF-C3YN53-F1
#
_entry.id   AF-C3YN53-F1
#
_cell.length_a   1.000
_cell.length_b   1.000
_cell.length_c   1.000
_cell.angle_alpha   90.00
_cell.angle_beta   90.00
_cell.angle_gamma   90.00
#
_symmetry.space_group_name_H-M   'P 1'
#
loop_
_entity.id
_entity.type
_entity.pdbx_description
1 polymer ?
#
loop_
_entity_poly.entity_id
_entity_poly.type
_entity_poly.pdbx_seq_one_letter_code
_entity_poly.pdbx_strand_id
1 'polypeptide(L)'
;MVPPVAVQQNLCPNECSNKGDCVNGSCVCHNGFTSDDCSLVEGAPPTAWFIPNDGKCDIRLRPCRKISLIADGLIESENLTCRVRQVKMVQGVQNGEPYDAARTSATLKSFREVKCDLPLSPVWQGTPDETEGAVTHGMLVSVSNDGVEFSEERLVTIYDSACQDCTSGSVCFWKTDVSTVTNPKTMSRRRPGTARFVCFNYPSGDDIVTAFKTGIEM
;
A
#
# COMPACT_ATOMS: atom_id res chain seq x y z
N MET A 1 11.83 -7.32 -44.13
CA MET A 1 12.67 -6.19 -44.56
C MET A 1 13.40 -5.69 -43.33
N VAL A 2 14.74 -5.71 -43.33
CA VAL A 2 15.54 -5.07 -42.28
C VAL A 2 15.78 -3.63 -42.74
N PRO A 3 15.40 -2.60 -41.96
CA PRO A 3 15.65 -1.22 -42.36
C PRO A 3 17.16 -0.97 -42.47
N PRO A 4 17.61 -0.10 -43.39
CA PRO A 4 19.03 0.23 -43.53
C PRO A 4 19.64 0.68 -42.19
N VAL A 5 20.89 0.27 -41.91
CA VAL A 5 21.59 0.57 -40.64
C VAL A 5 21.63 2.08 -40.33
N ALA A 6 21.74 2.92 -41.37
CA ALA A 6 21.68 4.38 -41.24
C ALA A 6 20.35 4.90 -40.68
N VAL A 7 19.24 4.17 -40.87
CA VAL A 7 17.94 4.52 -40.28
C VAL A 7 17.88 4.03 -38.84
N GLN A 8 18.43 2.84 -38.54
CA GLN A 8 18.42 2.26 -37.20
C GLN A 8 19.15 3.14 -36.17
N GLN A 9 20.24 3.79 -36.56
CA GLN A 9 21.01 4.72 -35.70
C GLN A 9 20.22 5.98 -35.31
N ASN A 10 19.08 6.28 -35.94
CA ASN A 10 18.21 7.41 -35.61
C ASN A 10 16.87 6.97 -34.98
N LEU A 11 16.72 5.68 -34.65
CA LEU A 11 15.49 5.14 -34.04
C LEU A 11 15.54 5.12 -32.51
N CYS A 12 16.64 5.57 -31.90
CA CYS A 12 16.76 5.53 -30.45
C CYS A 12 15.73 6.44 -29.77
N PRO A 13 15.07 5.95 -28.71
CA PRO A 13 14.07 6.73 -27.99
C PRO A 13 14.74 7.96 -27.36
N ASN A 14 14.13 9.13 -27.57
CA ASN A 14 14.58 10.42 -27.04
C ASN A 14 16.09 10.71 -27.24
N GLU A 15 16.70 10.20 -28.32
CA GLU A 15 18.15 10.35 -28.55
C GLU A 15 19.00 9.89 -27.35
N CYS A 16 18.55 8.82 -26.68
CA CYS A 16 19.16 8.30 -25.45
C CYS A 16 19.32 9.38 -24.36
N SER A 17 18.43 10.38 -24.35
CA SER A 17 18.45 11.54 -23.45
C SER A 17 19.80 12.27 -23.40
N ASN A 18 20.63 12.15 -24.44
CA ASN A 18 22.03 12.60 -24.46
C ASN A 18 22.90 12.01 -23.32
N LYS A 19 22.50 10.85 -22.80
CA LYS A 19 23.10 10.13 -21.66
C LYS A 19 23.49 8.68 -22.02
N GLY A 20 23.58 8.39 -23.31
CA GLY A 20 24.00 7.11 -23.82
C GLY A 20 24.32 7.19 -25.30
N ASP A 21 24.87 6.09 -25.80
CA ASP A 21 25.19 5.92 -27.21
C ASP A 21 24.04 5.17 -27.91
N CYS A 22 23.62 5.67 -29.07
CA CYS A 22 22.64 4.96 -29.89
C CYS A 22 23.34 3.88 -30.72
N VAL A 23 23.03 2.61 -30.47
CA VAL A 23 23.61 1.47 -31.19
C VAL A 23 22.48 0.63 -31.77
N ASN A 24 22.35 0.64 -33.10
CA ASN A 24 21.33 -0.13 -33.84
C ASN A 24 19.88 0.11 -33.36
N GLY A 25 19.54 1.34 -32.96
CA GLY A 25 18.20 1.72 -32.53
C GLY A 25 17.88 1.36 -31.08
N SER A 26 18.87 0.96 -30.29
CA SER A 26 18.78 0.78 -28.85
C SER A 26 19.82 1.64 -28.14
N CYS A 27 19.47 2.15 -26.97
CA CYS A 27 20.37 2.98 -26.18
C CYS A 27 21.30 2.12 -25.31
N VAL A 28 22.59 2.45 -25.35
CA VAL A 28 23.60 1.96 -24.40
C VAL A 28 23.91 3.09 -23.45
N CYS A 29 23.39 3.03 -22.22
CA CYS A 29 23.50 4.12 -21.28
C CYS A 29 24.92 4.30 -20.72
N HIS A 30 25.32 5.55 -20.52
CA HIS A 30 26.51 5.88 -19.76
C HIS A 30 26.36 5.47 -18.29
N ASN A 31 27.49 5.30 -17.60
CA ASN A 31 27.50 4.89 -16.20
C ASN A 31 26.64 5.82 -15.32
N GLY A 32 25.77 5.23 -14.49
CA GLY A 32 24.85 5.96 -13.62
C GLY A 32 23.52 6.35 -14.28
N PHE A 33 23.26 5.92 -15.52
CA PHE A 33 21.98 6.11 -16.21
C PHE A 33 21.39 4.78 -16.69
N THR A 34 20.06 4.71 -16.69
CA THR A 34 19.29 3.53 -17.11
C THR A 34 17.96 3.97 -17.72
N SER A 35 17.08 3.01 -18.05
CA SER A 35 15.89 3.10 -18.93
C SER A 35 16.20 2.93 -20.41
N ASP A 36 15.14 2.64 -21.19
CA ASP A 36 15.22 2.48 -22.65
C ASP A 36 15.83 3.69 -23.37
N ASP A 37 15.74 4.87 -22.75
CA ASP A 37 16.23 6.15 -23.26
C ASP A 37 17.27 6.82 -22.37
N CYS A 38 17.84 6.11 -21.39
CA CYS A 38 18.85 6.61 -20.45
C CYS A 38 18.43 7.86 -19.64
N SER A 39 17.13 8.08 -19.46
CA SER A 39 16.61 9.25 -18.76
C SER A 39 16.70 9.10 -17.24
N LEU A 40 16.67 7.87 -16.72
CA LEU A 40 16.68 7.58 -15.29
C LEU A 40 18.11 7.55 -14.74
N VAL A 41 18.27 8.11 -13.55
CA VAL A 41 19.54 8.10 -12.81
C VAL A 41 19.55 6.88 -11.89
N GLU A 42 20.58 6.06 -11.96
CA GLU A 42 20.76 4.94 -11.03
C GLU A 42 20.96 5.46 -9.60
N GLY A 43 20.28 4.84 -8.64
CA GLY A 43 20.28 5.28 -7.24
C GLY A 43 19.35 6.45 -6.93
N ALA A 44 18.70 7.06 -7.92
CA ALA A 44 17.65 8.03 -7.65
C ALA A 44 16.36 7.34 -7.17
N PRO A 45 15.66 7.89 -6.16
CA PRO A 45 14.39 7.36 -5.71
C PRO A 45 13.31 7.62 -6.78
N PRO A 46 12.36 6.69 -6.95
CA PRO A 46 11.21 6.91 -7.82
C PRO A 46 10.28 7.99 -7.26
N THR A 47 9.47 8.60 -8.14
CA THR A 47 8.47 9.60 -7.76
C THR A 47 7.11 8.93 -7.60
N ALA A 48 6.68 8.67 -6.36
CA ALA A 48 5.38 8.08 -6.08
C ALA A 48 4.24 9.12 -6.24
N TRP A 49 3.26 8.84 -7.09
CA TRP A 49 2.16 9.77 -7.40
C TRP A 49 0.90 9.49 -6.59
N PHE A 50 0.28 8.33 -6.79
CA PHE A 50 -0.96 7.98 -6.11
C PHE A 50 -1.17 6.46 -6.08
N ILE A 51 -2.04 6.04 -5.16
CA ILE A 51 -2.54 4.67 -5.09
C ILE A 51 -3.95 4.68 -5.67
N PRO A 52 -4.30 3.78 -6.61
CA PRO A 52 -5.66 3.71 -7.16
C PRO A 52 -6.72 3.51 -6.07
N ASN A 53 -7.95 3.93 -6.33
CA ASN A 53 -9.07 3.91 -5.38
C ASN A 53 -8.79 4.71 -4.08
N ASP A 54 -8.10 5.84 -4.20
CA ASP A 54 -7.73 6.72 -3.07
C ASP A 54 -6.95 6.02 -1.94
N GLY A 55 -6.20 4.96 -2.28
CA GLY A 55 -5.49 4.16 -1.28
C GLY A 55 -6.38 3.22 -0.46
N LYS A 56 -7.67 3.06 -0.80
CA LYS A 56 -8.60 2.29 0.01
C LYS A 56 -8.54 0.80 -0.30
N CYS A 57 -8.62 -0.01 0.76
CA CYS A 57 -8.70 -1.45 0.65
C CYS A 57 -9.78 -2.02 1.59
N ASP A 58 -10.84 -2.54 0.98
CA ASP A 58 -11.90 -3.24 1.70
C ASP A 58 -11.51 -4.71 1.93
N ILE A 59 -11.35 -5.09 3.19
CA ILE A 59 -10.96 -6.45 3.59
C ILE A 59 -12.01 -7.50 3.22
N ARG A 60 -13.26 -7.09 3.00
CA ARG A 60 -14.34 -8.01 2.56
C ARG A 60 -14.28 -8.32 1.08
N LEU A 61 -13.71 -7.42 0.28
CA LEU A 61 -13.56 -7.62 -1.16
C LEU A 61 -12.25 -8.34 -1.49
N ARG A 62 -11.19 -8.10 -0.71
CA ARG A 62 -9.87 -8.72 -0.93
C ARG A 62 -9.02 -8.69 0.35
N PRO A 63 -8.04 -9.60 0.52
CA PRO A 63 -7.27 -9.72 1.76
C PRO A 63 -6.24 -8.60 2.02
N CYS A 64 -6.26 -7.51 1.25
CA CYS A 64 -5.38 -6.34 1.39
C CYS A 64 -3.86 -6.64 1.53
N ARG A 65 -3.38 -7.76 0.97
CA ARG A 65 -1.96 -8.17 1.04
C ARG A 65 -1.07 -7.51 0.00
N LYS A 66 -1.66 -6.91 -1.04
CA LYS A 66 -0.93 -6.24 -2.12
C LYS A 66 -1.63 -4.96 -2.49
N ILE A 67 -0.85 -3.93 -2.83
CA ILE A 67 -1.36 -2.66 -3.34
C ILE A 67 -0.61 -2.23 -4.59
N SER A 68 -1.31 -1.63 -5.55
CA SER A 68 -0.67 -1.00 -6.71
C SER A 68 -0.34 0.45 -6.37
N LEU A 69 0.89 0.87 -6.61
CA LEU A 69 1.35 2.24 -6.47
C LEU A 69 1.75 2.75 -7.85
N ILE A 70 1.19 3.89 -8.25
CA ILE A 70 1.55 4.58 -9.49
C ILE A 70 2.71 5.52 -9.19
N ALA A 71 3.82 5.33 -9.90
CA ALA A 71 5.06 6.05 -9.70
C ALA A 71 5.80 6.22 -11.03
N ASP A 72 6.59 7.27 -11.19
CA ASP A 72 7.53 7.39 -12.32
C ASP A 72 8.96 7.12 -11.85
N GLY A 73 9.84 6.75 -12.77
CA GLY A 73 11.25 6.44 -12.46
C GLY A 73 11.45 5.10 -11.75
N LEU A 74 10.55 4.14 -11.97
CA LEU A 74 10.71 2.77 -11.46
C LEU A 74 11.75 2.02 -12.28
N ILE A 75 12.66 1.31 -11.60
CA ILE A 75 13.70 0.49 -12.22
C ILE A 75 13.40 -0.98 -11.90
N GLU A 76 13.39 -1.84 -12.93
CA GLU A 76 13.27 -3.28 -12.73
C GLU A 76 14.58 -3.83 -12.14
N SER A 77 14.55 -4.25 -10.88
CA SER A 77 15.72 -4.72 -10.14
C SER A 77 15.29 -5.61 -8.98
N GLU A 78 16.18 -6.49 -8.52
CA GLU A 78 16.01 -7.24 -7.27
C GLU A 78 16.02 -6.33 -6.03
N ASN A 79 16.59 -5.14 -6.14
CA ASN A 79 16.62 -4.14 -5.07
C ASN A 79 15.34 -3.31 -4.99
N LEU A 80 14.40 -3.46 -5.93
CA LEU A 80 13.12 -2.75 -5.92
C LEU A 80 12.32 -3.18 -4.67
N THR A 81 12.20 -2.26 -3.72
CA THR A 81 11.70 -2.53 -2.37
C THR A 81 10.62 -1.53 -2.01
N CYS A 82 9.55 -1.98 -1.36
CA CYS A 82 8.60 -1.07 -0.73
C CYS A 82 8.88 -0.96 0.76
N ARG A 83 8.64 0.21 1.32
CA ARG A 83 8.68 0.44 2.76
C ARG A 83 7.30 0.83 3.23
N VAL A 84 6.80 0.10 4.22
CA VAL A 84 5.47 0.24 4.77
C VAL A 84 5.60 0.64 6.23
N ARG A 85 5.05 1.79 6.59
CA ARG A 85 5.01 2.30 7.96
C ARG A 85 3.56 2.33 8.44
N GLN A 86 3.29 1.69 9.57
CA GLN A 86 1.96 1.72 10.15
C GLN A 86 1.71 3.08 10.80
N VAL A 87 0.50 3.63 10.64
CA VAL A 87 0.12 4.89 11.27
C VAL A 87 -1.28 4.81 11.88
N LYS A 88 -1.41 5.44 13.04
CA LYS A 88 -2.69 5.62 13.71
C LYS A 88 -3.34 6.88 13.15
N MET A 89 -4.57 6.74 12.66
CA MET A 89 -5.36 7.85 12.16
C MET A 89 -6.22 8.39 13.32
N VAL A 90 -5.71 9.37 14.07
CA VAL A 90 -6.47 10.01 15.16
C VAL A 90 -7.03 11.33 14.64
N GLN A 91 -8.35 11.43 14.43
CA GLN A 91 -9.03 12.68 13.99
C GLN A 91 -8.38 13.36 12.75
N GLY A 92 -7.79 12.58 11.83
CA GLY A 92 -7.10 13.10 10.64
C GLY A 92 -5.67 13.61 10.89
N VAL A 93 -5.15 13.49 12.11
CA VAL A 93 -3.78 13.86 12.51
C VAL A 93 -2.90 12.61 12.55
N GLN A 94 -1.73 12.69 11.90
CA GLN A 94 -0.71 11.63 11.91
C GLN A 94 0.10 11.71 13.22
N ASN A 95 -0.33 11.01 14.26
CA ASN A 95 0.51 10.83 15.45
C ASN A 95 1.25 9.49 15.32
N GLY A 96 2.44 9.53 14.72
CA GLY A 96 3.27 8.35 14.51
C GLY A 96 4.30 8.18 15.64
N GLU A 97 4.10 7.19 16.51
CA GLU A 97 5.21 6.56 17.24
C GLU A 97 6.03 5.69 16.25
N PRO A 98 7.38 5.66 16.36
CA PRO A 98 8.30 5.11 15.35
C PRO A 98 8.51 3.60 15.48
N TYR A 99 7.45 2.81 15.62
CA TYR A 99 7.60 1.36 15.75
C TYR A 99 7.26 0.66 14.43
N ASP A 100 8.34 0.31 13.73
CA ASP A 100 8.47 -0.67 12.64
C ASP A 100 7.99 -0.27 11.24
N ALA A 101 8.85 0.48 10.54
CA ALA A 101 8.83 0.52 9.09
C ALA A 101 9.28 -0.84 8.53
N ALA A 102 8.33 -1.66 8.08
CA ALA A 102 8.62 -2.94 7.46
C ALA A 102 9.05 -2.74 6.00
N ARG A 103 10.17 -3.34 5.61
CA ARG A 103 10.56 -3.47 4.21
C ARG A 103 9.87 -4.69 3.61
N THR A 104 9.17 -4.51 2.51
CA THR A 104 8.41 -5.55 1.82
C THR A 104 8.84 -5.65 0.36
N SER A 105 8.59 -6.81 -0.23
CA SER A 105 8.83 -7.05 -1.65
C SER A 105 7.99 -6.12 -2.51
N ALA A 106 8.62 -5.63 -3.58
CA ALA A 106 7.95 -4.91 -4.65
C ALA A 106 8.05 -5.73 -5.94
N THR A 107 7.03 -5.64 -6.78
CA THR A 107 7.04 -6.26 -8.11
C THR A 107 6.67 -5.22 -9.14
N LEU A 108 7.56 -4.97 -10.09
CA LEU A 108 7.26 -4.09 -11.21
C LEU A 108 6.16 -4.71 -12.07
N LYS A 109 5.06 -4.00 -12.29
CA LYS A 109 3.98 -4.43 -13.19
C LYS A 109 4.11 -3.74 -14.54
N SER A 110 4.48 -2.47 -14.54
CA SER A 110 4.85 -1.70 -15.73
C SER A 110 5.79 -0.57 -15.33
N PHE A 111 6.34 0.16 -16.31
CA PHE A 111 7.18 1.34 -16.10
C PHE A 111 6.54 2.46 -15.25
N ARG A 112 5.22 2.39 -14.97
CA ARG A 112 4.51 3.35 -14.10
C ARG A 112 3.74 2.72 -12.93
N GLU A 113 3.80 1.40 -12.79
CA GLU A 113 3.02 0.70 -11.76
C GLU A 113 3.89 -0.34 -11.07
N VAL A 114 4.01 -0.22 -9.76
CA VAL A 114 4.65 -1.20 -8.88
C VAL A 114 3.60 -1.80 -7.94
N LYS A 115 3.69 -3.10 -7.71
CA LYS A 115 2.88 -3.81 -6.71
C LYS A 115 3.71 -4.03 -5.46
N CYS A 116 3.32 -3.40 -4.36
CA CYS A 116 3.94 -3.61 -3.05
C CYS A 116 3.19 -4.68 -2.28
N ASP A 117 3.92 -5.61 -1.68
CA ASP A 117 3.38 -6.47 -0.63
C ASP A 117 3.16 -5.65 0.64
N LEU A 118 2.03 -5.86 1.30
CA LEU A 118 1.71 -5.24 2.57
C LEU A 118 1.92 -6.27 3.69
N PRO A 119 2.43 -5.86 4.86
CA PRO A 119 2.44 -6.73 6.03
C PRO A 119 1.01 -7.15 6.38
N LEU A 120 0.88 -8.23 7.15
CA LEU A 120 -0.43 -8.64 7.64
C LEU A 120 -1.10 -7.46 8.35
N SER A 121 -2.30 -7.11 7.89
CA SER A 121 -3.05 -6.04 8.49
C SER A 121 -3.40 -6.42 9.93
N PRO A 122 -3.20 -5.53 10.90
CA PRO A 122 -3.80 -5.68 12.23
C PRO A 122 -5.34 -5.60 12.21
N VAL A 123 -5.96 -5.16 11.10
CA VAL A 123 -7.41 -5.26 10.86
C VAL A 123 -7.75 -6.68 10.45
N TRP A 124 -8.47 -7.41 11.31
CA TRP A 124 -9.11 -8.68 10.96
C TRP A 124 -10.62 -8.47 10.77
N GLN A 125 -11.31 -9.43 10.15
CA GLN A 125 -12.77 -9.42 10.11
C GLN A 125 -13.30 -9.37 11.55
N GLY A 126 -13.78 -8.20 11.96
CA GLY A 126 -14.24 -7.97 13.33
C GLY A 126 -13.16 -7.71 14.38
N THR A 127 -12.04 -7.04 14.09
CA THR A 127 -11.19 -6.46 15.16
C THR A 127 -10.72 -5.04 14.81
N PRO A 128 -10.84 -4.06 15.73
CA PRO A 128 -10.06 -2.83 15.68
C PRO A 128 -8.69 -3.03 16.31
N ASP A 129 -7.84 -2.02 16.06
CA ASP A 129 -6.49 -1.90 16.56
C ASP A 129 -6.41 -2.06 18.08
N GLU A 130 -5.35 -2.70 18.57
CA GLU A 130 -5.05 -2.83 20.01
C GLU A 130 -4.71 -1.49 20.68
N THR A 131 -4.73 -0.39 19.91
CA THR A 131 -4.40 0.93 20.41
C THR A 131 -5.58 1.89 20.19
N GLU A 132 -6.13 2.35 21.31
CA GLU A 132 -7.37 3.11 21.38
C GLU A 132 -7.40 4.29 20.39
N GLY A 133 -8.47 4.36 19.58
CA GLY A 133 -8.96 5.62 19.01
C GLY A 133 -8.77 5.88 17.52
N ALA A 134 -8.32 4.93 16.70
CA ALA A 134 -8.34 5.11 15.24
C ALA A 134 -9.54 4.37 14.61
N VAL A 135 -10.40 5.12 13.92
CA VAL A 135 -11.49 4.60 13.08
C VAL A 135 -10.98 3.85 11.83
N THR A 136 -9.67 3.83 11.58
CA THR A 136 -9.02 3.16 10.44
C THR A 136 -7.55 2.87 10.75
N HIS A 137 -7.04 1.72 10.31
CA HIS A 137 -5.59 1.50 10.20
C HIS A 137 -5.08 2.09 8.90
N GLY A 138 -4.18 3.07 9.03
CA GLY A 138 -3.44 3.62 7.92
C GLY A 138 -2.09 2.93 7.75
N MET A 139 -1.68 2.71 6.51
CA MET A 139 -0.30 2.35 6.19
C MET A 139 0.26 3.39 5.23
N LEU A 140 1.44 3.93 5.54
CA LEU A 140 2.19 4.79 4.64
C LEU A 140 3.15 3.92 3.82
N VAL A 141 3.00 3.98 2.50
CA VAL A 141 3.76 3.16 1.55
C VAL A 141 4.66 4.07 0.74
N SER A 142 5.93 3.71 0.67
CA SER A 142 6.95 4.33 -0.21
C SER A 142 7.67 3.24 -0.99
N VAL A 143 8.26 3.58 -2.14
CA VAL A 143 9.00 2.64 -3.00
C VAL A 143 10.42 3.15 -3.22
N SER A 144 11.36 2.23 -3.34
CA SER A 144 12.78 2.47 -3.55
C SER A 144 13.30 1.55 -4.64
N ASN A 145 14.15 2.07 -5.52
CA ASN A 145 14.83 1.28 -6.56
C ASN A 145 16.08 0.55 -6.03
N ASP A 146 16.63 0.98 -4.88
CA ASP A 146 17.91 0.51 -4.34
C ASP A 146 17.82 -0.03 -2.89
N GLY A 147 16.65 0.05 -2.27
CA GLY A 147 16.39 -0.34 -0.88
C GLY A 147 16.92 0.66 0.17
N VAL A 148 17.44 1.82 -0.26
CA VAL A 148 18.05 2.85 0.60
C VAL A 148 17.27 4.15 0.51
N GLU A 149 17.15 4.74 -0.69
CA GLU A 149 16.40 5.98 -0.90
C GLU A 149 14.97 5.68 -1.35
N PHE A 150 14.01 6.24 -0.63
CA PHE A 150 12.59 5.98 -0.82
C PHE A 150 11.87 7.21 -1.33
N SER A 151 10.84 6.98 -2.14
CA SER A 151 9.90 7.99 -2.59
C SER A 151 9.14 8.66 -1.44
N GLU A 152 8.40 9.71 -1.79
CA GLU A 152 7.30 10.24 -0.97
C GLU A 152 6.34 9.13 -0.53
N GLU A 153 5.79 9.28 0.68
CA GLU A 153 4.85 8.32 1.27
C GLU A 153 3.43 8.54 0.74
N ARG A 154 2.72 7.44 0.49
CA ARG A 154 1.29 7.44 0.11
C ARG A 154 0.47 6.64 1.10
N LEU A 155 -0.68 7.18 1.47
CA LEU A 155 -1.57 6.58 2.47
C LEU A 155 -2.43 5.47 1.85
N VAL A 156 -2.41 4.32 2.49
CA VAL A 156 -3.33 3.21 2.31
C VAL A 156 -4.26 3.15 3.51
N THR A 157 -5.56 3.08 3.27
CA THR A 157 -6.58 2.92 4.29
C THR A 157 -7.21 1.54 4.16
N ILE A 158 -6.99 0.69 5.16
CA ILE A 158 -7.62 -0.64 5.24
C ILE A 158 -8.88 -0.53 6.09
N TYR A 159 -10.00 -1.05 5.59
CA TYR A 159 -11.31 -0.91 6.24
C TYR A 159 -12.22 -2.13 5.99
N ASP A 160 -13.24 -2.27 6.84
CA ASP A 160 -14.34 -3.24 6.64
C ASP A 160 -15.60 -2.49 6.19
N SER A 161 -16.02 -2.66 4.93
CA SER A 161 -17.19 -1.97 4.38
C SER A 161 -18.52 -2.33 5.04
N ALA A 162 -18.61 -3.40 5.82
CA ALA A 162 -19.81 -3.69 6.60
C ALA A 162 -19.92 -2.80 7.83
N CYS A 163 -18.78 -2.39 8.38
CA CYS A 163 -18.66 -1.65 9.63
C CYS A 163 -18.47 -0.16 9.41
N GLN A 164 -17.77 0.20 8.34
CA GLN A 164 -17.27 1.54 8.10
C GLN A 164 -17.74 2.07 6.74
N ASP A 165 -18.00 3.36 6.70
CA ASP A 165 -18.22 4.14 5.50
C ASP A 165 -16.96 4.95 5.18
N CYS A 166 -16.37 4.65 4.03
CA CYS A 166 -15.15 5.28 3.53
C CYS A 166 -15.40 6.02 2.21
N THR A 167 -16.62 6.48 1.93
CA THR A 167 -16.91 7.18 0.65
C THR A 167 -16.26 8.56 0.57
N SER A 168 -16.01 9.23 1.70
CA SER A 168 -15.58 10.62 1.75
C SER A 168 -14.10 10.77 2.12
N GLY A 169 -13.22 10.81 1.10
CA GLY A 169 -11.78 11.03 1.31
C GLY A 169 -11.06 9.83 1.94
N SER A 170 -9.87 10.04 2.54
CA SER A 170 -9.02 8.96 3.08
C SER A 170 -9.41 8.47 4.48
N VAL A 171 -10.40 9.11 5.11
CA VAL A 171 -10.87 8.82 6.47
C VAL A 171 -12.18 8.04 6.38
N CYS A 172 -12.33 7.02 7.22
CA CYS A 172 -13.58 6.26 7.33
C CYS A 172 -14.30 6.56 8.64
N PHE A 173 -15.62 6.44 8.59
CA PHE A 173 -16.49 6.65 9.74
C PHE A 173 -17.28 5.37 10.04
N TRP A 174 -17.64 5.15 11.30
CA TRP A 174 -18.54 4.05 11.65
C TRP A 174 -19.93 4.29 11.05
N LYS A 175 -20.51 3.22 10.51
CA LYS A 175 -21.93 3.25 10.10
C LYS A 175 -22.83 3.36 11.33
N THR A 176 -24.01 3.92 11.15
CA THR A 176 -24.97 4.12 12.24
C THR A 176 -25.85 2.89 12.51
N ASP A 177 -25.89 1.93 11.59
CA ASP A 177 -26.72 0.71 11.64
C ASP A 177 -25.94 -0.56 12.06
N VAL A 178 -24.75 -0.39 12.65
CA VAL A 178 -23.92 -1.48 13.14
C VAL A 178 -23.89 -1.51 14.67
N SER A 179 -23.86 -2.72 15.23
CA SER A 179 -23.63 -2.90 16.68
C SER A 179 -22.15 -3.02 16.94
N THR A 180 -21.60 -2.18 17.82
CA THR A 180 -20.22 -2.29 18.27
C THR A 180 -20.13 -3.15 19.54
N VAL A 181 -19.31 -4.21 19.52
CA VAL A 181 -19.05 -5.06 20.69
C VAL A 181 -17.72 -4.65 21.30
N THR A 182 -17.78 -4.06 22.49
CA THR A 182 -16.59 -3.61 23.23
C THR A 182 -15.99 -4.66 24.17
N ASN A 183 -16.74 -5.74 24.46
CA ASN A 183 -16.28 -6.88 25.27
C ASN A 183 -17.05 -8.17 24.87
N PRO A 184 -16.37 -9.24 24.43
CA PRO A 184 -17.01 -10.50 24.03
C PRO A 184 -17.58 -11.26 25.23
N LYS A 185 -17.06 -11.03 26.45
CA LYS A 185 -17.51 -11.72 27.68
C LYS A 185 -18.92 -11.28 28.12
N THR A 186 -19.43 -10.16 27.61
CA THR A 186 -20.80 -9.66 27.89
C THR A 186 -21.79 -9.98 26.76
N MET A 187 -21.41 -10.80 25.78
CA MET A 187 -22.28 -11.15 24.66
C MET A 187 -23.40 -12.11 25.10
N SER A 188 -24.49 -11.53 25.62
CA SER A 188 -25.79 -12.18 25.60
C SER A 188 -26.18 -12.42 24.14
N ARG A 189 -26.68 -13.62 23.82
CA ARG A 189 -27.11 -14.11 22.48
C ARG A 189 -28.26 -13.31 21.82
N ARG A 190 -28.40 -12.01 22.08
CA ARG A 190 -29.40 -11.15 21.43
C ARG A 190 -28.71 -10.13 20.55
N ARG A 191 -28.88 -10.28 19.23
CA ARG A 191 -28.69 -9.16 18.29
C ARG A 191 -29.54 -7.99 18.80
N PRO A 192 -28.98 -6.77 18.95
CA PRO A 192 -29.81 -5.57 19.05
C PRO A 192 -30.73 -5.57 17.83
N GLY A 193 -32.04 -5.54 18.05
CA GLY A 193 -33.06 -5.97 17.08
C GLY A 193 -33.12 -5.21 15.74
N THR A 194 -32.26 -4.22 15.52
CA THR A 194 -32.20 -3.36 14.33
C THR A 194 -30.82 -3.32 13.65
N ALA A 195 -29.78 -3.91 14.23
CA ALA A 195 -28.42 -3.79 13.67
C ALA A 195 -28.16 -4.80 12.56
N ARG A 196 -27.56 -4.32 11.46
CA ARG A 196 -27.30 -5.12 10.26
C ARG A 196 -26.06 -6.00 10.39
N PHE A 197 -25.03 -5.51 11.08
CA PHE A 197 -23.78 -6.20 11.35
C PHE A 197 -23.32 -6.00 12.79
N VAL A 198 -22.57 -6.98 13.29
CA VAL A 198 -21.85 -6.90 14.56
C VAL A 198 -20.40 -6.61 14.23
N CYS A 199 -19.90 -5.48 14.68
CA CYS A 199 -18.54 -5.03 14.53
C CYS A 199 -17.90 -4.99 15.91
N PHE A 200 -16.65 -5.41 16.07
CA PHE A 200 -16.02 -5.34 17.39
C PHE A 200 -15.30 -3.99 17.53
N ASN A 201 -15.25 -3.49 18.75
CA ASN A 201 -14.60 -2.24 19.16
C ASN A 201 -13.82 -2.47 20.48
N TYR A 202 -12.74 -3.25 20.44
CA TYR A 202 -11.91 -3.56 21.62
C TYR A 202 -11.05 -2.37 22.04
N PRO A 203 -11.08 -1.98 23.32
CA PRO A 203 -9.99 -1.23 23.95
C PRO A 203 -9.02 -2.23 24.60
N SER A 204 -7.73 -2.19 24.23
CA SER A 204 -6.58 -2.90 24.83
C SER A 204 -6.30 -4.37 24.46
N GLY A 205 -5.00 -4.65 24.25
CA GLY A 205 -4.42 -5.82 23.57
C GLY A 205 -4.23 -7.12 24.36
N ASP A 206 -4.84 -7.31 25.54
CA ASP A 206 -4.63 -8.54 26.33
C ASP A 206 -5.75 -9.60 26.18
N ASP A 207 -6.94 -9.23 25.68
CA ASP A 207 -8.11 -10.13 25.65
C ASP A 207 -8.37 -10.80 24.28
N ILE A 208 -7.62 -10.45 23.21
CA ILE A 208 -7.88 -10.91 21.83
C ILE A 208 -7.27 -12.29 21.52
N VAL A 209 -6.03 -12.54 21.97
CA VAL A 209 -5.34 -13.83 21.72
C VAL A 209 -6.09 -15.01 22.34
N THR A 210 -6.82 -14.77 23.42
CA THR A 210 -7.58 -15.79 24.16
C THR A 210 -8.95 -16.07 23.53
N ALA A 211 -9.60 -15.09 22.91
CA ALA A 211 -10.89 -15.24 22.24
C ALA A 211 -10.80 -16.07 20.94
N PHE A 212 -9.71 -15.94 20.17
CA PHE A 212 -9.51 -16.73 18.95
C PHE A 212 -9.01 -18.16 19.23
N LYS A 213 -8.30 -18.40 20.33
CA LYS A 213 -7.88 -19.75 20.74
C LYS A 213 -9.02 -20.64 21.22
N THR A 214 -10.17 -20.08 21.58
CA THR A 214 -11.29 -20.82 22.18
C THR A 214 -12.38 -21.26 21.20
N GLY A 215 -12.16 -21.12 19.88
CA GLY A 215 -13.04 -21.74 18.88
C GLY A 215 -14.49 -21.27 19.00
N ILE A 216 -14.75 -20.00 18.68
CA ILE A 216 -16.12 -19.57 18.37
C ILE A 216 -16.49 -20.25 17.04
N GLU A 217 -16.93 -21.50 17.12
CA GLU A 217 -17.71 -22.15 16.08
C GLU A 217 -18.98 -21.31 15.86
N MET A 218 -19.22 -20.96 14.59
CA MET A 218 -20.39 -20.23 14.10
C MET A 218 -21.70 -20.99 14.37
#